data_AF-A0A1I6RWD2-F1
#
_entry.id   AF-A0A1I6RWD2-F1
#
_cell.length_a   1.000
_cell.length_b   1.000
_cell.length_c   1.000
_cell.angle_alpha   90.00
_cell.angle_beta   90.00
_cell.angle_gamma   90.00
#
_symmetry.space_group_name_H-M   'P 1'
#
loop_
_entity.id
_entity.type
_entity.pdbx_description
1 polymer ?
#
loop_
_entity_poly.entity_id
_entity_poly.type
_entity_poly.pdbx_seq_one_letter_code
_entity_poly.pdbx_strand_id
1 'polypeptide(L)' 'MTKKLFTEKEVQALSRNPCVKSVSEKGITYTDEFKRIFIEENEKGKLPRDILQ' A
#
# COMPACT_ATOMS: atom_id res chain seq x y z
N MET A 1 20.60 1.08 5.90
CA MET A 1 19.17 0.95 5.57
C MET A 1 18.41 0.50 6.81
N THR A 2 17.85 1.43 7.58
CA THR A 2 17.00 1.08 8.72
C THR A 2 15.69 0.53 8.18
N LYS A 3 15.36 -0.72 8.50
CA LYS A 3 14.03 -1.28 8.21
C LYS A 3 13.03 -0.55 9.12
N LYS A 4 12.38 0.50 8.61
CA LYS A 4 11.23 1.09 9.31
C LYS A 4 10.13 0.04 9.35
N LEU A 5 9.76 -0.36 10.55
CA LEU A 5 8.58 -1.18 10.82
C LEU A 5 7.38 -0.26 10.97
N PHE A 6 6.22 -0.71 10.52
CA PHE A 6 4.97 -0.03 10.79
C PHE A 6 4.64 -0.17 12.27
N THR A 7 4.29 0.94 12.91
CA THR A 7 3.76 0.94 14.27
C THR A 7 2.35 0.36 14.28
N GLU A 8 1.91 -0.14 15.44
CA GLU A 8 0.57 -0.72 15.59
C GLU A 8 -0.56 0.25 15.18
N LYS A 9 -0.34 1.56 15.40
CA LYS A 9 -1.25 2.62 14.94
C LYS A 9 -1.32 2.72 13.41
N GLU A 10 -0.18 2.66 12.73
CA GLU A 10 -0.10 2.66 11.27
C GLU A 10 -0.74 1.38 10.70
N VAL A 11 -0.45 0.23 11.30
CA VAL A 11 -1.08 -1.05 10.94
C VAL A 11 -2.60 -0.96 11.07
N GLN A 12 -3.14 -0.44 12.17
CA GLN A 12 -4.59 -0.27 12.31
C GLN A 12 -5.18 0.74 11.31
N ALA A 13 -4.48 1.85 11.04
CA ALA A 13 -4.94 2.83 10.07
C ALA A 13 -5.00 2.24 8.65
N LEU A 14 -3.95 1.51 8.26
CA LEU A 14 -3.87 0.85 6.96
C LEU A 14 -4.84 -0.32 6.84
N SER A 15 -5.09 -1.06 7.92
CA SER A 15 -6.05 -2.16 7.94
C SER A 15 -7.49 -1.71 7.71
N ARG A 16 -7.80 -0.43 7.92
CA ARG A 16 -9.12 0.16 7.64
C ARG A 16 -9.27 0.62 6.19
N ASN A 17 -8.18 0.66 5.42
CA ASN A 17 -8.22 1.06 4.03
C ASN A 17 -8.77 -0.11 3.18
N PRO A 18 -9.86 0.09 2.41
CA PRO A 18 -10.45 -0.97 1.58
C PRO A 18 -9.50 -1.51 0.49
N CYS A 19 -8.46 -0.76 0.13
CA CYS A 19 -7.43 -1.19 -0.82
C CYS A 19 -6.44 -2.19 -0.21
N VAL A 20 -6.40 -2.33 1.12
CA VAL A 20 -5.46 -3.20 1.84
C VAL A 20 -6.10 -4.55 2.13
N LYS A 21 -5.48 -5.61 1.62
CA LYS A 21 -5.88 -7.01 1.88
C LYS A 21 -5.37 -7.50 3.23
N SER A 22 -4.15 -7.14 3.59
CA SER A 22 -3.52 -7.49 4.87
C SER A 22 -2.36 -6.55 5.15
N VAL A 23 -2.13 -6.22 6.42
CA VAL A 23 -1.00 -5.39 6.84
C VAL A 23 -0.32 -6.03 8.05
N SER A 24 1.00 -5.96 8.07
CA SER A 24 1.86 -6.44 9.15
C SER A 24 2.93 -5.38 9.43
N GLU A 25 3.60 -5.47 10.58
CA GLU A 25 4.68 -4.53 10.94
C GLU A 25 5.81 -4.47 9.88
N LYS A 26 5.96 -5.53 9.08
CA LYS A 26 7.02 -5.68 8.08
C LYS A 26 6.57 -5.36 6.65
N GLY A 27 5.28 -5.17 6.38
CA GLY A 27 4.79 -5.02 5.02
C GLY A 27 3.27 -4.88 4.89
N ILE A 28 2.82 -4.44 3.71
CA ILE A 28 1.41 -4.26 3.36
C ILE A 28 1.13 -5.07 2.10
N THR A 29 0.01 -5.79 2.10
CA THR A 29 -0.51 -6.50 0.94
C THR A 29 -1.77 -5.81 0.47
N TYR A 30 -1.77 -5.30 -0.75
CA TYR A 30 -2.94 -4.69 -1.38
C TYR A 30 -3.86 -5.72 -2.03
N THR A 31 -5.13 -5.35 -2.19
CA THR A 31 -6.12 -6.15 -2.92
C THR A 31 -5.77 -6.23 -4.41
N ASP A 32 -6.24 -7.28 -5.08
CA ASP A 32 -6.01 -7.46 -6.52
C ASP A 32 -6.63 -6.36 -7.37
N GLU A 33 -7.77 -5.79 -6.94
CA GLU A 33 -8.37 -4.63 -7.58
C GLU A 33 -7.45 -3.41 -7.52
N PHE A 34 -6.89 -3.11 -6.35
CA PHE A 34 -5.95 -2.01 -6.20
C PHE A 34 -4.68 -2.23 -7.02
N LYS A 35 -4.18 -3.47 -7.09
CA LYS A 35 -3.01 -3.80 -7.93
C LYS A 35 -3.28 -3.52 -9.41
N ARG A 36 -4.48 -3.81 -9.92
CA ARG A 36 -4.83 -3.53 -11.32
C ARG A 36 -4.82 -2.03 -11.60
N ILE A 37 -5.47 -1.25 -10.73
CA ILE A 37 -5.48 0.22 -10.84
C ILE A 37 -4.06 0.75 -10.76
N PHE A 38 -3.26 0.24 -9.81
CA PHE A 38 -1.88 0.64 -9.63
C PHE A 38 -1.02 0.34 -10.87
N ILE A 39 -1.16 -0.84 -11.48
CA ILE A 39 -0.44 -1.20 -12.70
C ILE A 39 -0.86 -0.28 -13.85
N GLU A 40 -2.15 -0.06 -14.05
CA GLU A 40 -2.66 0.80 -15.12
C GLU A 40 -2.16 2.25 -14.97
N GLU A 41 -2.20 2.80 -13.76
CA GLU A 41 -1.72 4.17 -13.48
C GLU A 41 -0.19 4.27 -13.59
N ASN A 42 0.53 3.23 -13.19
CA ASN A 42 1.99 3.15 -13.33
C ASN A 42 2.39 3.00 -14.82
N GLU A 43 1.62 2.27 -15.63
CA GLU A 43 1.79 2.19 -17.09
C GLU A 43 1.52 3.53 -17.77
N LYS A 44 0.60 4.35 -17.24
CA LYS A 44 0.40 5.75 -17.66
C LYS A 44 1.55 6.68 -17.27
N GLY A 45 2.58 6.18 -16.57
CA GLY A 45 3.77 6.93 -16.18
C GLY A 45 3.67 7.65 -14.84
N LYS A 46 2.62 7.40 -14.04
CA LYS A 46 2.54 7.93 -12.68
C LYS A 46 3.50 7.18 -11.77
N LEU A 47 4.17 7.89 -10.87
CA LEU A 47 5.07 7.24 -9.93
C LEU A 47 4.26 6.57 -8.81
N PRO A 48 4.78 5.49 -8.21
CA PRO A 48 4.14 4.83 -7.06
C PRO A 48 3.78 5.79 -5.92
N ARG A 49 4.59 6.84 -5.72
CA ARG A 49 4.37 7.89 -4.74
C ARG A 49 3.12 8.74 -5.02
N ASP A 50 2.78 8.93 -6.30
CA ASP A 50 1.64 9.74 -6.73
C ASP A 50 0.35 8.91 -6.71
N ILE A 51 0.47 7.59 -6.89
CA ILE A 51 -0.66 6.64 -6.88
C ILE A 51 -1.05 6.27 -5.43
N LEU A 52 -0.09 6.25 -4.51
CA LEU A 52 -0.28 5.91 -3.10
C LEU A 52 -0.52 7.13 -2.18
N GLN A 53 -0.70 8.32 -2.76
CA GLN A 53 -0.93 9.57 -2.03
C GLN A 53 -2.37 9.68 -1.53
#